data_AF-A0A227PEB2-F1
#
_entry.id   AF-A0A227PEB2-F1
#
_cell.length_a   1.000
_cell.length_b   1.000
_cell.length_c   1.000
_cell.angle_alpha   90.00
_cell.angle_beta   90.00
_cell.angle_gamma   90.00
#
_symmetry.space_group_name_H-M   'P 1'
#
loop_
_entity.id
_entity.type
_entity.pdbx_description
1 polymer ?
#
loop_
_entity_poly.entity_id
_entity_poly.type
_entity_poly.pdbx_seq_one_letter_code
_entity_poly.pdbx_strand_id
1 'polypeptide(L)'
;MKRENSNRTRIVGLRFTPLEYAELEKRFRASTCRKLSDHMRRHLFNKPIVTTYRNASFDEYIEEIMTLNCELNSIGNNINQISKKMNSLRMISELKNQLTDFEIQKLKLFEKMEEIKLQSQKFSEQWLQL
;
A
#
# COMPACT_ATOMS: atom_id res chain seq x y z
N MET A 1 8.51 16.43 38.93
CA MET A 1 7.63 15.23 38.98
C MET A 1 8.50 13.99 38.87
N LYS A 2 8.42 13.07 39.83
CA LYS A 2 9.20 11.82 39.84
C LYS A 2 8.78 10.99 38.61
N ARG A 3 9.74 10.53 37.81
CA ARG A 3 9.50 9.53 36.77
C ARG A 3 9.13 8.23 37.47
N GLU A 4 7.85 7.87 37.49
CA GLU A 4 7.44 6.55 37.96
C GLU A 4 8.06 5.51 37.01
N ASN A 5 8.82 4.57 37.57
CA ASN A 5 9.35 3.44 36.83
C ASN A 5 8.18 2.54 36.40
N SER A 6 7.57 2.82 35.25
CA SER A 6 6.51 2.03 34.59
C SER A 6 7.02 0.68 34.03
N ASN A 7 8.13 0.16 34.55
CA ASN A 7 8.62 -1.14 34.14
C ASN A 7 7.70 -2.23 34.70
N ARG A 8 7.25 -3.12 33.83
CA ARG A 8 6.35 -4.22 34.19
C ARG A 8 7.15 -5.28 34.92
N THR A 9 6.97 -5.39 36.23
CA THR A 9 7.78 -6.25 37.11
C THR A 9 7.12 -7.56 37.51
N ARG A 10 5.78 -7.69 37.37
CA ARG A 10 5.04 -8.91 37.74
C ARG A 10 4.63 -9.72 36.51
N ILE A 11 4.79 -11.04 36.63
CA ILE A 11 4.38 -12.03 35.64
C ILE A 11 3.12 -12.72 36.15
N VAL A 12 2.12 -12.86 35.29
CA VAL A 12 0.92 -13.66 35.54
C VAL A 12 0.99 -14.88 34.61
N GLY A 13 1.11 -16.07 35.18
CA GLY A 13 1.09 -17.33 34.44
C GLY A 13 -0.33 -17.86 34.32
N LEU A 14 -0.79 -18.09 33.09
CA LEU A 14 -2.08 -18.71 32.76
C LEU A 14 -1.82 -19.99 31.96
N ARG A 15 -2.56 -21.05 32.26
CA ARG A 15 -2.54 -22.29 31.47
C ARG A 15 -3.78 -22.32 30.58
N PHE A 16 -3.56 -22.64 29.31
CA PHE A 16 -4.61 -22.82 28.33
C PHE A 16 -4.60 -24.26 27.83
N THR A 17 -5.77 -24.80 27.54
CA THR A 17 -5.89 -25.99 26.70
C THR A 17 -5.47 -25.67 25.27
N PRO A 18 -5.11 -26.68 24.45
CA PRO A 18 -4.72 -26.45 23.05
C PRO A 18 -5.80 -25.72 22.22
N LEU A 19 -7.08 -26.01 22.49
CA LEU A 19 -8.21 -25.38 21.79
C LEU A 19 -8.37 -23.90 22.18
N GLU A 20 -8.26 -23.59 23.47
CA GLU A 20 -8.32 -22.20 23.96
C GLU A 20 -7.15 -21.37 23.43
N TYR A 21 -5.95 -21.98 23.34
CA TYR A 21 -4.79 -21.31 22.79
C TYR A 21 -4.94 -21.04 21.28
N ALA A 22 -5.48 -21.98 20.52
CA ALA A 22 -5.74 -21.80 19.09
C ALA A 22 -6.74 -20.66 18.82
N GLU A 23 -7.80 -20.56 19.62
CA GLU A 23 -8.78 -19.47 19.51
C GLU A 23 -8.16 -18.12 19.90
N LEU A 24 -7.31 -18.09 20.93
CA LEU A 24 -6.56 -16.89 21.31
C LEU A 24 -5.59 -16.45 20.20
N GLU A 25 -4.92 -17.40 19.57
CA GLU A 25 -4.00 -17.13 18.46
C GLU A 25 -4.75 -16.61 17.22
N LYS A 26 -5.92 -17.17 16.92
CA LYS A 26 -6.79 -16.69 15.85
C LYS A 26 -7.21 -15.23 16.08
N ARG A 27 -7.64 -14.89 17.29
CA ARG A 27 -8.01 -13.51 17.67
C ARG A 27 -6.81 -12.56 17.68
N PHE A 28 -5.64 -13.06 18.08
CA PHE A 28 -4.39 -12.30 18.02
C PHE A 28 -4.01 -11.96 16.58
N ARG A 29 -4.05 -12.94 15.68
CA ARG A 29 -3.76 -12.75 14.24
C ARG A 29 -4.75 -11.78 13.57
N ALA A 30 -5.99 -11.75 14.04
CA ALA A 30 -7.01 -10.81 13.57
C ALA A 30 -6.91 -9.39 14.18
N SER A 31 -5.91 -9.12 15.03
CA SER A 31 -5.74 -7.83 15.72
C SER A 31 -4.51 -7.06 15.23
N THR A 32 -4.49 -5.75 15.45
CA THR A 32 -3.33 -4.87 15.17
C THR A 32 -2.14 -5.06 16.13
N CYS A 33 -2.22 -5.99 17.07
CA CYS A 33 -1.21 -6.16 18.10
C CYS A 33 0.06 -6.85 17.55
N ARG A 34 1.23 -6.25 17.74
CA ARG A 34 2.53 -6.84 17.32
C ARG A 34 2.99 -8.03 18.18
N LYS A 35 2.47 -8.16 19.40
CA LYS A 35 2.86 -9.20 20.37
C LYS A 35 1.63 -9.76 21.04
N LEU A 36 1.59 -11.09 21.23
CA LEU A 36 0.49 -11.77 21.91
C LEU A 36 0.24 -11.20 23.32
N SER A 37 1.33 -10.86 24.02
CA SER A 37 1.24 -10.23 25.34
C SER A 37 0.58 -8.84 25.32
N ASP A 38 0.67 -8.09 24.21
CA ASP A 38 -0.02 -6.81 24.06
C ASP A 38 -1.51 -7.00 23.80
N HIS A 39 -1.87 -7.99 22.97
CA HIS A 39 -3.25 -8.39 22.72
C HIS A 39 -3.95 -8.83 24.01
N MET A 40 -3.34 -9.76 24.77
CA MET A 40 -3.89 -10.21 26.07
C MET A 40 -4.07 -9.05 27.05
N ARG A 41 -3.12 -8.11 27.14
CA ARG A 41 -3.24 -6.96 28.04
C ARG A 41 -4.38 -6.04 27.62
N ARG A 42 -4.55 -5.76 26.33
CA ARG A 42 -5.66 -4.92 25.85
C ARG A 42 -7.00 -5.58 26.16
N HIS A 43 -7.08 -6.90 26.00
CA HIS A 43 -8.26 -7.69 26.36
C HIS A 43 -8.56 -7.66 27.86
N LEU A 44 -7.55 -7.82 28.72
CA LEU A 44 -7.70 -7.83 30.18
C LEU A 44 -8.05 -6.46 30.77
N PHE A 45 -7.58 -5.37 30.16
CA PHE A 45 -7.79 -4.01 30.66
C PHE A 45 -8.84 -3.22 29.85
N ASN A 46 -9.72 -3.90 29.11
CA ASN A 46 -10.79 -3.30 28.29
C ASN A 46 -10.31 -2.13 27.41
N LYS A 47 -9.06 -2.19 26.93
CA LYS A 47 -8.58 -1.23 25.94
C LYS A 47 -9.15 -1.65 24.59
N PRO A 48 -9.63 -0.71 23.76
CA PRO A 48 -10.17 -1.04 22.45
C PRO A 48 -9.12 -1.83 21.66
N ILE A 49 -9.42 -3.11 21.42
CA ILE A 49 -8.72 -3.91 20.43
C ILE A 49 -9.40 -3.53 19.13
N VAL A 50 -8.73 -2.66 18.36
CA VAL A 50 -9.14 -2.43 16.98
C VAL A 50 -8.80 -3.72 16.24
N THR A 51 -9.80 -4.58 16.11
CA THR A 51 -9.79 -5.72 15.19
C THR A 51 -9.85 -5.12 13.80
N THR A 52 -8.70 -4.66 13.28
CA THR A 52 -8.69 -4.23 11.89
C THR A 52 -8.94 -5.46 11.06
N TYR A 53 -10.05 -5.44 10.33
CA TYR A 53 -10.27 -6.36 9.24
C TYR A 53 -9.21 -6.03 8.20
N ARG A 54 -8.00 -6.59 8.36
CA ARG A 54 -6.95 -6.50 7.35
C ARG A 54 -7.43 -7.35 6.18
N ASN A 55 -8.14 -6.69 5.28
CA ASN A 55 -8.77 -7.33 4.15
C ASN A 55 -7.65 -7.77 3.20
N ALA A 56 -7.36 -9.08 3.19
CA ALA A 56 -6.31 -9.63 2.33
C ALA A 56 -6.52 -9.26 0.86
N SER A 57 -7.78 -9.15 0.42
CA SER A 57 -8.13 -8.68 -0.92
C SER A 57 -7.75 -7.23 -1.18
N PHE A 58 -7.62 -6.40 -0.14
CA PHE A 58 -7.19 -5.00 -0.25
C PHE A 58 -5.66 -4.89 -0.30
N ASP A 59 -4.94 -5.76 0.40
CA ASP A 59 -3.49 -5.87 0.26
C ASP A 59 -3.12 -6.37 -1.16
N GLU A 60 -3.82 -7.38 -1.69
CA GLU A 60 -3.68 -7.84 -3.09
C GLU A 60 -4.00 -6.72 -4.09
N TYR A 61 -5.05 -5.92 -3.82
CA TYR A 61 -5.40 -4.78 -4.66
C TYR A 61 -4.32 -3.69 -4.69
N ILE A 62 -3.68 -3.40 -3.55
CA ILE A 62 -2.55 -2.46 -3.50
C ILE A 62 -1.36 -2.98 -4.31
N GLU A 63 -1.07 -4.27 -4.21
CA GLU A 63 0.02 -4.90 -4.97
C GLU A 63 -0.24 -4.85 -6.49
N GLU A 64 -1.48 -5.08 -6.92
CA GLU A 64 -1.90 -4.95 -8.31
C GLU A 64 -1.77 -3.51 -8.82
N ILE A 65 -2.18 -2.51 -8.03
CA ILE A 65 -1.99 -1.09 -8.36
C ILE A 65 -0.51 -0.72 -8.46
N MET A 66 0.35 -1.22 -7.55
CA MET A 66 1.79 -0.97 -7.63
C MET A 66 2.38 -1.54 -8.91
N THR A 67 1.93 -2.73 -9.32
CA THR A 67 2.38 -3.39 -10.54
C THR A 67 1.96 -2.60 -11.78
N LEU A 68 0.69 -2.19 -11.85
CA LEU A 68 0.17 -1.34 -12.94
C LEU A 68 0.93 0.00 -13.06
N ASN A 69 1.29 0.63 -11.93
CA ASN A 69 2.08 1.86 -11.94
C ASN A 69 3.49 1.64 -12.54
N CYS A 70 4.15 0.53 -12.22
CA CYS A 70 5.44 0.18 -12.79
C CYS A 70 5.37 -0.07 -14.31
N GLU A 71 4.31 -0.74 -14.77
CA GLU A 71 4.07 -0.99 -16.19
C GLU A 71 3.81 0.32 -16.95
N LEU A 72 2.93 1.18 -16.42
CA LEU A 72 2.67 2.50 -16.98
C LEU A 72 3.94 3.35 -17.09
N ASN A 73 4.80 3.33 -16.07
CA ASN A 73 6.07 4.05 -16.10
C ASN A 73 7.00 3.52 -17.20
N SER A 74 7.02 2.19 -17.40
CA SER A 74 7.76 1.55 -18.48
C SER A 74 7.24 1.95 -19.87
N ILE A 75 5.92 2.03 -20.05
CA ILE A 75 5.30 2.51 -21.28
C ILE A 75 5.66 3.98 -21.54
N GLY A 76 5.56 4.84 -20.52
CA GLY A 76 5.96 6.26 -20.62
C GLY A 76 7.43 6.41 -21.05
N ASN A 77 8.32 5.59 -20.51
CA ASN A 77 9.73 5.56 -20.90
C ASN A 77 9.92 5.14 -22.36
N ASN A 78 9.22 4.10 -22.82
CA ASN A 78 9.28 3.64 -24.21
C ASN A 78 8.79 4.73 -25.19
N ILE A 79 7.68 5.39 -24.87
CA ILE A 79 7.16 6.53 -25.63
C ILE A 79 8.19 7.66 -25.71
N ASN A 80 8.88 7.93 -24.60
CA ASN A 80 9.90 8.97 -24.56
C ASN A 80 11.13 8.61 -25.42
N GLN A 81 11.51 7.33 -25.47
CA GLN A 81 12.58 6.84 -26.34
C GLN A 81 12.19 6.92 -27.82
N ILE A 82 10.96 6.54 -28.17
CA ILE A 82 10.42 6.67 -29.53
C ILE A 82 10.42 8.15 -29.96
N SER A 83 9.96 9.05 -29.08
CA SER A 83 9.97 10.49 -29.33
C SER A 83 11.39 11.01 -29.64
N LYS A 84 12.39 10.57 -28.87
CA LYS A 84 13.80 10.94 -29.08
C LYS A 84 14.35 10.39 -30.40
N LYS A 85 14.07 9.13 -30.72
CA LYS A 85 14.47 8.52 -32.00
C LYS A 85 13.84 9.24 -33.19
N MET A 86 12.55 9.57 -33.08
CA MET A 86 11.80 10.30 -34.11
C MET A 86 12.36 11.71 -34.33
N ASN A 87 12.70 12.44 -33.26
CA ASN A 87 13.35 13.76 -33.38
C ASN A 87 14.77 13.68 -33.95
N SER A 88 15.51 12.59 -33.72
CA SER A 88 16.85 12.38 -34.27
C SER A 88 16.85 11.99 -35.76
N LEU A 89 15.79 11.33 -36.21
CA LEU A 89 15.53 11.04 -37.62
C LEU A 89 14.82 12.26 -38.23
N ARG A 90 15.56 13.23 -38.76
CA ARG A 90 14.98 14.31 -39.59
C ARG A 90 14.20 13.67 -40.76
N MET A 91 12.90 13.38 -40.60
CA MET A 91 12.10 12.75 -41.65
C MET A 91 10.86 13.56 -42.01
N ILE A 92 10.85 13.96 -43.28
CA ILE A 92 9.78 13.99 -44.29
C ILE A 92 8.41 14.52 -43.81
N SER A 93 7.92 15.56 -44.49
CA SER A 93 6.71 16.34 -44.17
C SER A 93 5.44 15.53 -43.90
N GLU A 94 5.38 14.29 -44.39
CA GLU A 94 4.22 13.39 -44.27
C GLU A 94 4.03 12.81 -42.85
N LEU A 95 5.09 12.74 -42.05
CA LEU A 95 5.03 12.24 -40.66
C LEU A 95 4.65 13.31 -39.62
N LYS A 96 4.61 14.60 -39.99
CA LYS A 96 4.33 15.69 -39.05
C LYS A 96 2.98 15.56 -38.36
N ASN A 97 1.94 15.18 -39.10
CA ASN A 97 0.59 15.08 -38.55
C ASN A 97 0.43 13.89 -37.58
N GLN A 98 1.07 12.76 -37.89
CA GLN A 98 1.10 11.60 -36.98
C GLN A 98 1.95 11.88 -35.73
N LEU A 99 2.99 12.70 -35.86
CA LEU A 99 3.81 13.14 -34.73
C LEU A 99 3.02 14.03 -33.76
N THR A 100 2.23 14.97 -34.29
CA THR A 100 1.39 15.83 -33.46
C THR A 100 0.32 15.04 -32.71
N ASP A 101 -0.33 14.08 -33.37
CA ASP A 101 -1.31 13.21 -32.70
C ASP A 101 -0.65 12.34 -31.62
N PHE A 102 0.53 11.78 -31.91
CA PHE A 102 1.33 11.03 -30.94
C PHE A 102 1.75 11.88 -29.73
N GLU A 103 2.14 13.13 -29.93
CA GLU A 103 2.48 14.06 -28.85
C GLU A 103 1.27 14.38 -27.96
N ILE A 104 0.09 14.59 -28.55
CA ILE A 104 -1.16 14.81 -27.82
C ILE A 104 -1.55 13.56 -27.01
N GLN A 105 -1.46 12.38 -27.61
CA GLN A 105 -1.77 11.11 -26.93
C GLN A 105 -0.78 10.83 -25.79
N LYS A 106 0.51 11.11 -25.99
CA LYS A 106 1.54 11.03 -24.96
C LYS A 106 1.22 11.94 -23.77
N LEU A 107 0.82 13.18 -24.03
CA LEU A 107 0.48 14.14 -22.97
C LEU A 107 -0.73 13.67 -22.15
N LYS A 108 -1.79 13.22 -22.83
CA LYS A 108 -2.97 12.62 -22.18
C LYS A 108 -2.63 11.38 -21.36
N LEU A 109 -1.73 10.53 -21.85
CA LEU A 109 -1.28 9.36 -21.10
C LEU A 109 -0.56 9.76 -19.81
N PHE A 110 0.33 10.76 -19.86
CA PHE A 110 1.02 11.25 -18.67
C PHE A 110 0.07 11.91 -17.67
N GLU A 111 -0.91 12.68 -18.12
CA GLU A 111 -1.95 13.23 -17.24
C GLU A 111 -2.72 12.11 -16.54
N LYS A 112 -3.11 11.05 -17.27
CA LYS A 112 -3.81 9.91 -16.68
C LYS A 112 -2.94 9.10 -15.72
N MET A 113 -1.64 8.97 -16.00
CA MET A 113 -0.70 8.34 -15.07
C MET A 113 -0.62 9.11 -13.75
N GLU A 114 -0.55 10.44 -13.79
CA GLU A 114 -0.53 11.23 -12.55
C GLU A 114 -1.87 11.19 -11.81
N GLU A 115 -3.00 11.17 -12.51
CA GLU A 115 -4.30 10.93 -11.86
C GLU A 115 -4.34 9.59 -11.11
N ILE A 116 -3.88 8.50 -11.76
CA ILE A 116 -3.83 7.15 -11.15
C ILE A 116 -2.92 7.15 -9.94
N LYS A 117 -1.74 7.78 -10.03
CA LYS A 117 -0.78 7.88 -8.93
C LYS A 117 -1.35 8.67 -7.75
N LEU A 118 -2.04 9.79 -8.01
CA LEU A 118 -2.69 10.58 -6.97
C LEU A 118 -3.81 9.79 -6.28
N GLN A 119 -4.61 9.03 -7.04
CA GLN A 119 -5.64 8.16 -6.45
C GLN A 119 -5.00 7.05 -5.61
N SER A 120 -3.98 6.38 -6.12
CA SER A 120 -3.22 5.36 -5.38
C SER A 120 -2.67 5.90 -4.06
N GLN A 121 -2.13 7.12 -4.07
CA GLN A 121 -1.63 7.76 -2.86
C GLN A 121 -2.76 8.05 -1.86
N LYS A 122 -3.89 8.61 -2.30
CA LYS A 122 -5.07 8.84 -1.43
C LYS A 122 -5.57 7.55 -0.79
N PHE A 123 -5.61 6.46 -1.55
CA PHE A 123 -6.00 5.14 -1.04
C PHE A 123 -4.99 4.61 -0.01
N SER A 124 -3.69 4.76 -0.26
CA SER A 124 -2.64 4.39 0.70
C SER A 124 -2.73 5.20 2.00
N GLU A 125 -3.01 6.50 1.91
CA GLU A 125 -3.19 7.38 3.07
C GLU A 125 -4.45 7.01 3.88
N GLN A 126 -5.57 6.71 3.22
CA GLN A 126 -6.79 6.21 3.87
C GLN A 126 -6.55 4.86 4.56
N TRP A 127 -5.72 4.00 3.98
CA TRP A 127 -5.35 2.71 4.57
C TRP A 127 -4.48 2.86 5.82
N LEU A 128 -3.46 3.73 5.79
CA LEU A 128 -2.57 3.96 6.94
C LEU A 128 -3.26 4.65 8.13
N GLN A 129 -4.43 5.24 7.93
CA GLN A 129 -5.25 5.85 8.98
C GLN A 129 -6.20 4.87 9.70
N LEU A 130 -6.35 3.63 9.20
CA LEU A 130 -7.14 2.54 9.82
C LEU A 130 -6.27 1.63 10.70
#